data_AF-A0A7J2L8R2-F1
#
_entry.id   AF-A0A7J2L8R2-F1
#
_cell.length_a   1.000
_cell.length_b   1.000
_cell.length_c   1.000
_cell.angle_alpha   90.00
_cell.angle_beta   90.00
_cell.angle_gamma   90.00
#
_symmetry.space_group_name_H-M   'P 1'
#
loop_
_entity.id
_entity.type
_entity.pdbx_description
1 polymer ?
#
loop_
_entity_poly.entity_id
_entity_poly.type
_entity_poly.pdbx_seq_one_letter_code
_entity_poly.pdbx_strand_id
1 'polypeptide(L)'
;MACEYELRDSTLRVNCANCVYGASIEDFDVCLAKTIDKLMEEKKVERVVLIKEREYEYDYPQVRILNELADLIYTLVNVEKILEKENLVIEACDKCLPVRAGEIKFFIYELLRKDPIGCYVRVKRKIIYLQEKAKKAPLSCKACFEKYINLLQKIKIGLGKTTLIRLLGEKLKLYRTGDRSLYREIFA
;
A
#
# COMPACT_ATOMS: atom_id res chain seq x y z
N MET A 1 12.72 20.86 5.79
CA MET A 1 11.57 21.43 5.06
C MET A 1 10.42 20.45 5.15
N ALA A 2 9.24 20.92 5.54
CA ALA A 2 8.04 20.10 5.69
C ALA A 2 6.92 20.73 4.84
N CYS A 3 6.08 19.87 4.26
CA CYS A 3 4.87 20.30 3.61
C CYS A 3 3.88 20.79 4.70
N GLU A 4 3.15 21.86 4.43
CA GLU A 4 2.12 22.36 5.35
C GLU A 4 0.77 21.79 4.96
N TYR A 5 -0.02 21.38 5.95
CA TYR A 5 -1.31 20.74 5.74
C TYR A 5 -2.38 21.55 6.44
N GLU A 6 -3.47 21.82 5.72
CA GLU A 6 -4.65 22.51 6.23
C GLU A 6 -5.88 21.69 5.87
N LEU A 7 -6.73 21.39 6.86
CA LEU A 7 -8.03 20.77 6.64
C LEU A 7 -9.11 21.86 6.77
N ARG A 8 -9.83 22.11 5.69
CA ARG A 8 -10.92 23.09 5.64
C ARG A 8 -12.07 22.55 4.82
N ASP A 9 -13.29 22.58 5.38
CA ASP A 9 -14.52 22.19 4.68
C ASP A 9 -14.39 20.81 3.97
N SER A 10 -13.92 19.80 4.71
CA SER A 10 -13.61 18.44 4.19
C SER A 10 -12.58 18.39 3.06
N THR A 11 -11.85 19.47 2.81
CA THR A 11 -10.78 19.58 1.81
C THR A 11 -9.43 19.59 2.50
N LEU A 12 -8.58 18.62 2.18
CA LEU A 12 -7.20 18.59 2.60
C LEU A 12 -6.34 19.40 1.62
N ARG A 13 -5.91 20.58 2.02
CA ARG A 13 -4.97 21.42 1.27
C ARG A 13 -3.55 21.11 1.71
N VAL A 14 -2.67 20.84 0.76
CA VAL A 14 -1.26 20.56 1.00
C VAL A 14 -0.42 21.60 0.28
N ASN A 15 0.27 22.44 1.04
CA ASN A 15 1.25 23.37 0.49
C ASN A 15 2.55 22.62 0.17
N CYS A 16 2.77 22.44 -1.13
CA CYS A 16 3.88 21.72 -1.72
C CYS A 16 5.05 22.60 -2.17
N ALA A 17 5.00 23.93 -1.95
CA ALA A 17 6.06 24.85 -2.35
C ALA A 17 7.44 24.46 -1.78
N ASN A 18 7.45 23.97 -0.53
CA ASN A 18 8.67 23.56 0.18
C ASN A 18 8.87 22.02 0.22
N CYS A 19 8.04 21.24 -0.47
CA CYS A 19 8.25 19.79 -0.51
C CYS A 19 9.45 19.45 -1.40
N VAL A 20 10.20 18.43 -0.99
CA VAL A 20 11.34 17.88 -1.75
C VAL A 20 10.87 17.07 -2.98
N TYR A 21 9.56 16.82 -3.08
CA TYR A 21 8.89 16.09 -4.16
C TYR A 21 7.89 17.00 -4.89
N GLY A 22 7.35 16.56 -6.03
CA GLY A 22 6.38 17.34 -6.80
C GLY A 22 4.94 17.25 -6.26
N ALA A 23 4.06 18.12 -6.74
CA ALA A 23 2.68 18.26 -6.24
C ALA A 23 1.67 17.44 -7.07
N SER A 24 1.95 16.15 -7.27
CA SER A 24 1.07 15.25 -8.03
C SER A 24 1.11 13.84 -7.44
N ILE A 25 -0.07 13.27 -7.21
CA ILE A 25 -0.27 11.92 -6.67
C ILE A 25 0.11 10.87 -7.72
N GLU A 26 -0.23 11.12 -8.98
CA GLU A 26 0.04 10.22 -10.10
C GLU A 26 1.50 10.19 -10.52
N ASP A 27 2.24 11.28 -10.37
CA ASP A 27 3.62 11.38 -10.80
C ASP A 27 4.65 11.08 -9.70
N PHE A 28 4.33 11.42 -8.45
CA PHE A 28 5.30 11.36 -7.35
C PHE A 28 4.88 10.36 -6.27
N ASP A 29 5.68 9.31 -6.12
CA ASP A 29 5.45 8.21 -5.18
C ASP A 29 5.40 8.65 -3.72
N VAL A 30 6.30 9.57 -3.35
CA VAL A 30 6.34 10.19 -2.02
C VAL A 30 5.09 11.03 -1.78
N CYS A 31 4.58 11.71 -2.81
CA CYS A 31 3.36 12.52 -2.68
C CYS A 31 2.16 11.61 -2.38
N LEU A 32 1.97 10.54 -3.16
CA LEU A 32 0.94 9.53 -2.91
C LEU A 32 1.03 8.97 -1.48
N ALA A 33 2.22 8.56 -1.05
CA ALA A 33 2.43 8.00 0.28
C ALA A 33 2.05 8.99 1.39
N LYS A 34 2.46 10.26 1.26
CA LYS A 34 2.17 11.32 2.23
C LYS A 34 0.70 11.69 2.27
N THR A 35 0.03 11.70 1.12
CA THR A 35 -1.42 11.92 1.05
C THR A 35 -2.16 10.78 1.76
N ILE A 36 -1.80 9.51 1.49
CA ILE A 36 -2.40 8.36 2.19
C ILE A 36 -2.18 8.44 3.70
N ASP A 37 -0.95 8.74 4.15
CA ASP A 37 -0.63 8.90 5.58
C ASP A 37 -1.56 9.96 6.22
N LYS A 38 -1.82 11.08 5.54
CA LYS A 38 -2.71 12.13 6.04
C LYS A 38 -4.18 11.76 6.02
N LEU A 39 -4.64 11.02 5.01
CA LEU A 39 -6.01 10.51 4.96
C LEU A 39 -6.27 9.47 6.07
N MET A 40 -5.26 8.71 6.47
CA MET A 40 -5.36 7.82 7.64
C MET A 40 -5.55 8.60 8.96
N GLU A 41 -4.93 9.77 9.07
CA GLU A 41 -5.08 10.68 10.21
C GLU A 41 -6.47 11.37 10.19
N GLU A 42 -6.93 11.80 9.01
CA GLU A 42 -8.12 12.62 8.81
C GLU A 42 -9.26 11.87 8.08
N LYS A 43 -10.16 11.23 8.84
CA LYS A 43 -11.17 10.28 8.31
C LYS A 43 -12.34 10.90 7.51
N LYS A 44 -12.36 12.21 7.24
CA LYS A 44 -13.50 12.92 6.61
C LYS A 44 -13.10 13.78 5.42
N VAL A 45 -11.97 13.48 4.78
CA VAL A 45 -11.51 14.21 3.60
C VAL A 45 -12.28 13.74 2.36
N GLU A 46 -12.92 14.70 1.70
CA GLU A 46 -13.68 14.50 0.46
C GLU A 46 -12.94 15.05 -0.77
N ARG A 47 -12.03 16.01 -0.57
CA ARG A 47 -11.22 16.62 -1.64
C ARG A 47 -9.78 16.78 -1.18
N VAL A 48 -8.82 16.65 -2.10
CA VAL A 48 -7.41 16.94 -1.83
C VAL A 48 -6.93 17.97 -2.83
N VAL A 49 -6.27 19.03 -2.37
CA VAL A 49 -5.68 20.07 -3.22
C VAL A 49 -4.19 20.16 -2.91
N LEU A 50 -3.34 19.84 -3.89
CA LEU A 50 -1.89 19.99 -3.79
C LEU A 50 -1.46 21.30 -4.45
N ILE A 51 -0.79 22.17 -3.71
CA ILE A 51 -0.51 23.54 -4.12
C ILE A 51 1.00 23.70 -4.30
N LYS A 52 1.48 23.95 -5.51
CA LYS A 52 2.87 24.36 -5.77
C LYS A 52 2.89 25.63 -6.63
N GLU A 53 3.36 25.53 -7.86
CA GLU A 53 3.22 26.61 -8.86
C GLU A 53 1.79 26.64 -9.46
N ARG A 54 1.10 25.48 -9.40
CA ARG A 54 -0.28 25.27 -9.81
C ARG A 54 -1.00 24.49 -8.73
N GLU A 55 -2.33 24.54 -8.74
CA GLU A 55 -3.17 23.68 -7.91
C GLU A 55 -3.51 22.40 -8.67
N TYR A 56 -3.32 21.25 -8.01
CA TYR A 56 -3.77 19.94 -8.48
C TYR A 56 -4.89 19.50 -7.54
N GLU A 57 -6.10 19.42 -8.06
CA GLU A 57 -7.30 19.06 -7.31
C GLU A 57 -7.69 17.61 -7.60
N TYR A 58 -7.94 16.86 -6.53
CA TYR A 58 -8.48 15.51 -6.58
C TYR A 58 -9.86 15.48 -5.98
N ASP A 59 -10.81 15.00 -6.77
CA ASP A 59 -12.22 14.99 -6.43
C ASP A 59 -12.61 13.82 -5.50
N TYR A 60 -13.89 13.78 -5.12
CA TYR A 60 -14.39 12.76 -4.21
C TYR A 60 -14.18 11.31 -4.72
N PRO A 61 -14.49 10.96 -5.99
CA PRO A 61 -14.14 9.66 -6.55
C PRO A 61 -12.66 9.29 -6.40
N GLN A 62 -11.74 10.20 -6.73
CA GLN A 62 -10.30 9.96 -6.63
C GLN A 62 -9.83 9.82 -5.18
N VAL A 63 -10.28 10.72 -4.29
CA VAL A 63 -9.96 10.69 -2.87
C VAL A 63 -10.52 9.44 -2.20
N ARG A 64 -11.69 8.95 -2.64
CA ARG A 64 -12.25 7.68 -2.17
C ARG A 64 -11.34 6.50 -2.47
N ILE A 65 -10.69 6.46 -3.64
CA ILE A 65 -9.69 5.42 -3.97
C ILE A 65 -8.53 5.46 -2.96
N LEU A 66 -8.07 6.65 -2.59
CA LEU A 66 -6.98 6.82 -1.62
C LEU A 66 -7.42 6.45 -0.20
N ASN A 67 -8.65 6.78 0.19
CA ASN A 67 -9.24 6.37 1.47
C ASN A 67 -9.35 4.85 1.60
N GLU A 68 -9.73 4.14 0.54
CA GLU A 68 -9.74 2.66 0.55
C GLU A 68 -8.34 2.07 0.83
N LEU A 69 -7.27 2.73 0.37
CA LEU A 69 -5.89 2.32 0.66
C LEU A 69 -5.50 2.65 2.11
N ALA A 70 -5.86 3.83 2.59
CA ALA A 70 -5.66 4.26 3.98
C ALA A 70 -6.34 3.29 4.96
N ASP A 71 -7.62 2.96 4.72
CA ASP A 71 -8.39 2.01 5.51
C ASP A 71 -7.81 0.60 5.49
N LEU A 72 -7.31 0.16 4.32
CA LEU A 72 -6.64 -1.13 4.21
C LEU A 72 -5.36 -1.18 5.05
N ILE A 73 -4.52 -0.15 4.98
CA ILE A 73 -3.29 -0.06 5.79
C ILE A 73 -3.65 -0.06 7.27
N TYR A 74 -4.63 0.77 7.67
CA TYR A 74 -5.11 0.83 9.04
C TYR A 74 -5.60 -0.53 9.54
N THR A 75 -6.41 -1.23 8.73
CA THR A 75 -6.95 -2.54 9.06
C THR A 75 -5.84 -3.57 9.25
N LEU A 76 -4.90 -3.66 8.30
CA LEU A 76 -3.79 -4.62 8.38
C LEU A 76 -2.90 -4.38 9.61
N VAL A 77 -2.55 -3.13 9.88
CA VAL A 77 -1.58 -2.78 10.94
C VAL A 77 -2.23 -2.75 12.32
N ASN A 78 -3.38 -2.07 12.46
CA ASN A 78 -3.94 -1.76 13.78
C ASN A 78 -5.01 -2.75 14.22
N VAL A 79 -5.79 -3.31 13.27
CA VAL A 79 -6.88 -4.24 13.57
C VAL A 79 -6.39 -5.68 13.52
N GLU A 80 -5.81 -6.09 12.39
CA GLU A 80 -5.31 -7.45 12.20
C GLU A 80 -3.92 -7.69 12.81
N LYS A 81 -3.19 -6.61 13.11
CA LYS A 81 -1.87 -6.63 13.74
C LYS A 81 -0.89 -7.57 13.01
N ILE A 82 -0.83 -7.50 11.69
CA ILE A 82 -0.06 -8.45 10.84
C ILE A 82 1.46 -8.47 11.10
N LEU A 83 1.98 -7.49 11.85
CA LEU A 83 3.39 -7.37 12.23
C LEU A 83 3.73 -8.08 13.55
N GLU A 84 2.72 -8.52 14.30
CA GLU A 84 2.94 -9.26 15.55
C GLU A 84 3.53 -10.64 15.27
N LYS A 85 4.36 -11.12 16.21
CA LYS A 85 5.09 -12.39 16.07
C LYS A 85 4.13 -13.53 15.76
N GLU A 86 2.99 -13.57 16.44
CA GLU A 86 1.97 -14.60 16.36
C GLU A 86 1.28 -14.62 14.99
N ASN A 87 1.38 -13.56 14.19
CA ASN A 87 0.85 -13.52 12.83
C ASN A 87 1.89 -13.92 11.78
N LEU A 88 3.19 -13.73 12.08
CA LEU A 88 4.28 -13.94 11.13
C LEU A 88 4.83 -15.37 11.15
N VAL A 89 4.89 -16.02 12.31
CA VAL A 89 5.48 -17.34 12.50
C VAL A 89 4.65 -18.20 13.46
N ILE A 90 4.92 -19.50 13.44
CA ILE A 90 4.56 -20.43 14.52
C ILE A 90 5.73 -20.48 15.51
N GLU A 91 5.49 -20.85 16.77
CA GLU A 91 6.52 -20.91 17.83
C GLU A 91 7.77 -21.70 17.40
N ALA A 92 7.60 -22.79 16.66
CA ALA A 92 8.70 -23.63 16.16
C ALA A 92 9.54 -23.03 15.01
N CYS A 93 9.26 -21.80 14.52
CA CYS A 93 9.98 -21.17 13.40
C CYS A 93 10.48 -19.77 13.72
N ASP A 94 10.94 -19.52 14.95
CA ASP A 94 11.51 -18.21 15.32
C ASP A 94 12.66 -17.76 14.41
N LYS A 95 13.44 -18.71 13.85
CA LYS A 95 14.46 -18.42 12.82
C LYS A 95 13.92 -17.71 11.57
N CYS A 96 12.62 -17.82 11.31
CA CYS A 96 11.93 -17.31 10.13
C CYS A 96 11.40 -15.88 10.37
N LEU A 97 11.33 -15.45 11.64
CA LEU A 97 10.72 -14.20 12.07
C LEU A 97 11.45 -12.96 11.52
N PRO A 98 12.80 -12.82 11.60
CA PRO A 98 13.45 -11.58 11.18
C PRO A 98 13.22 -11.26 9.70
N VAL A 99 13.34 -12.29 8.84
CA VAL A 99 13.16 -12.15 7.40
C VAL A 99 11.71 -11.79 7.05
N ARG A 100 10.74 -12.46 7.67
CA ARG A 100 9.31 -12.21 7.42
C ARG A 100 8.86 -10.87 7.95
N ALA A 101 9.27 -10.50 9.17
CA ALA A 101 8.99 -9.20 9.74
C ALA A 101 9.54 -8.07 8.86
N GLY A 102 10.79 -8.21 8.40
CA GLY A 102 11.40 -7.24 7.48
C GLY A 102 10.63 -7.12 6.16
N GLU A 103 10.23 -8.26 5.57
CA GLU A 103 9.50 -8.27 4.29
C GLU A 103 8.08 -7.69 4.41
N ILE A 104 7.33 -8.02 5.48
CA ILE A 104 6.00 -7.42 5.71
C ILE A 104 6.12 -5.93 6.02
N LYS A 105 7.10 -5.50 6.83
CA LYS A 105 7.37 -4.07 7.06
C LYS A 105 7.65 -3.34 5.75
N PHE A 106 8.46 -3.94 4.87
CA PHE A 106 8.72 -3.38 3.55
C PHE A 106 7.44 -3.30 2.70
N PHE A 107 6.63 -4.35 2.64
CA PHE A 107 5.38 -4.31 1.89
C PHE A 107 4.42 -3.24 2.39
N ILE A 108 4.26 -3.08 3.70
CA ILE A 108 3.28 -2.15 4.27
C ILE A 108 3.80 -0.71 4.28
N TYR A 109 4.99 -0.48 4.83
CA TYR A 109 5.47 0.87 5.08
C TYR A 109 6.23 1.47 3.90
N GLU A 110 6.85 0.67 3.05
CA GLU A 110 7.56 1.20 1.89
C GLU A 110 6.73 1.07 0.62
N LEU A 111 6.32 -0.16 0.27
CA LEU A 111 5.78 -0.43 -1.05
C LEU A 111 4.30 -0.05 -1.17
N LEU A 112 3.44 -0.46 -0.24
CA LEU A 112 1.99 -0.22 -0.32
C LEU A 112 1.63 1.27 -0.34
N ARG A 113 2.37 2.09 0.41
CA ARG A 113 2.13 3.55 0.46
C ARG A 113 2.61 4.27 -0.79
N LYS A 114 3.75 3.84 -1.37
CA LYS A 114 4.37 4.50 -2.52
C LYS A 114 3.87 3.94 -3.85
N ASP A 115 3.69 2.63 -3.94
CA ASP A 115 3.31 1.88 -5.15
C ASP A 115 2.34 0.73 -4.79
N PRO A 116 1.06 1.02 -4.45
CA PRO A 116 0.07 0.00 -4.15
C PRO A 116 -0.12 -1.05 -5.26
N ILE A 117 0.00 -0.65 -6.53
CA ILE A 117 -0.11 -1.55 -7.68
C ILE A 117 1.07 -2.54 -7.69
N GLY A 118 2.28 -2.03 -7.51
CA GLY A 118 3.49 -2.82 -7.38
C GLY A 118 3.48 -3.72 -6.17
N CYS A 119 2.92 -3.27 -5.04
CA CYS A 119 2.69 -4.08 -3.85
C CYS A 119 1.82 -5.29 -4.18
N TYR A 120 0.67 -5.08 -4.83
CA TYR A 120 -0.23 -6.16 -5.21
C TYR A 120 0.46 -7.21 -6.11
N VAL A 121 1.16 -6.75 -7.15
CA VAL A 121 1.88 -7.65 -8.08
C VAL A 121 3.00 -8.41 -7.37
N ARG A 122 3.78 -7.75 -6.51
CA ARG A 122 4.90 -8.39 -5.79
C ARG A 122 4.42 -9.39 -4.75
N VAL A 123 3.37 -9.08 -3.99
CA VAL A 123 2.75 -10.02 -3.04
C VAL A 123 2.22 -11.25 -3.79
N LYS A 124 1.53 -11.07 -4.93
CA LYS A 124 1.04 -12.19 -5.76
C LYS A 124 2.17 -13.09 -6.24
N ARG A 125 3.26 -12.53 -6.75
CA ARG A 125 4.45 -13.29 -7.16
C ARG A 125 5.11 -14.02 -5.98
N LYS A 126 5.19 -13.38 -4.82
CA LYS A 126 5.76 -13.95 -3.60
C LYS A 126 4.98 -15.17 -3.11
N ILE A 127 3.64 -15.10 -3.14
CA ILE A 127 2.77 -16.22 -2.78
C ILE A 127 3.10 -17.44 -3.66
N ILE A 128 3.16 -17.27 -4.98
CA ILE A 128 3.47 -18.36 -5.93
C ILE A 128 4.85 -18.96 -5.62
N TYR A 129 5.87 -18.12 -5.45
CA TYR A 129 7.21 -18.57 -5.09
C TYR A 129 7.22 -19.39 -3.78
N LEU A 130 6.51 -18.92 -2.75
CA LEU A 130 6.45 -19.60 -1.47
C LEU A 130 5.67 -20.91 -1.54
N GLN A 131 4.62 -20.99 -2.34
CA GLN A 131 3.87 -22.23 -2.59
C GLN A 131 4.78 -23.29 -3.23
N GLU A 132 5.56 -22.93 -4.25
CA GLU A 132 6.51 -23.85 -4.88
C GLU A 132 7.63 -24.26 -3.91
N LYS A 133 8.14 -23.32 -3.11
CA LYS A 133 9.14 -23.62 -2.09
C LYS A 133 8.59 -24.53 -0.99
N ALA A 134 7.34 -24.31 -0.59
CA ALA A 134 6.67 -25.11 0.43
C ALA A 134 6.51 -26.57 -0.01
N LYS A 135 6.24 -26.85 -1.30
CA LYS A 135 6.16 -28.23 -1.83
C LYS A 135 7.42 -29.04 -1.52
N LYS A 136 8.59 -28.43 -1.67
CA LYS A 136 9.92 -29.05 -1.46
C LYS A 136 10.44 -28.97 -0.03
N ALA A 137 9.73 -28.29 0.88
CA ALA A 137 10.18 -28.11 2.26
C ALA A 137 9.96 -29.36 3.13
N PRO A 138 10.77 -29.56 4.18
CA PRO A 138 10.53 -30.60 5.19
C PRO A 138 9.15 -30.46 5.85
N LEU A 139 8.57 -31.58 6.31
CA LEU A 139 7.24 -31.60 6.94
C LEU A 139 7.13 -30.61 8.11
N SER A 140 8.18 -30.53 8.94
CA SER A 140 8.27 -29.61 10.08
C SER A 140 8.16 -28.13 9.70
N CYS A 141 8.42 -27.75 8.45
CA CYS A 141 8.34 -26.38 7.99
C CYS A 141 7.01 -26.04 7.29
N LYS A 142 6.17 -27.04 6.95
CA LYS A 142 4.95 -26.85 6.13
C LYS A 142 3.97 -25.87 6.78
N ALA A 143 3.63 -26.10 8.05
CA ALA A 143 2.73 -25.22 8.81
C ALA A 143 3.24 -23.78 8.86
N CYS A 144 4.56 -23.59 8.94
CA CYS A 144 5.12 -22.26 8.96
C CYS A 144 5.04 -21.56 7.59
N PHE A 145 5.23 -22.29 6.49
CA PHE A 145 5.01 -21.73 5.15
C PHE A 145 3.55 -21.35 4.95
N GLU A 146 2.63 -22.25 5.30
CA GLU A 146 1.19 -22.04 5.18
C GLU A 146 0.74 -20.78 5.92
N LYS A 147 1.17 -20.62 7.18
CA LYS A 147 0.86 -19.42 7.97
C LYS A 147 1.28 -18.12 7.26
N TYR A 148 2.49 -18.08 6.71
CA TYR A 148 2.98 -16.89 6.02
C TYR A 148 2.29 -16.66 4.67
N ILE A 149 2.02 -17.72 3.93
CA ILE A 149 1.25 -17.64 2.68
C ILE A 149 -0.15 -17.08 2.98
N ASN A 150 -0.80 -17.53 4.04
CA ASN A 150 -2.12 -17.04 4.45
C ASN A 150 -2.08 -15.56 4.82
N LEU A 151 -1.04 -15.11 5.53
CA LEU A 151 -0.82 -13.68 5.81
C LEU A 151 -0.71 -12.85 4.51
N LEU A 152 0.12 -13.31 3.56
CA LEU A 152 0.27 -12.63 2.27
C LEU A 152 -1.02 -12.66 1.43
N GLN A 153 -1.82 -13.72 1.53
CA GLN A 153 -3.13 -13.80 0.88
C GLN A 153 -4.09 -12.74 1.43
N LYS A 154 -4.07 -12.47 2.74
CA LYS A 154 -4.87 -11.37 3.33
C LYS A 154 -4.52 -10.03 2.69
N ILE A 155 -3.22 -9.72 2.59
CA ILE A 155 -2.74 -8.48 1.94
C ILE A 155 -3.19 -8.43 0.48
N LYS A 156 -3.00 -9.51 -0.27
CA LYS A 156 -3.42 -9.61 -1.68
C LYS A 156 -4.94 -9.41 -1.83
N ILE A 157 -5.75 -10.06 -1.00
CA ILE A 157 -7.21 -9.98 -1.06
C ILE A 157 -7.68 -8.57 -0.71
N GLY A 158 -7.11 -7.95 0.34
CA GLY A 158 -7.42 -6.58 0.71
C GLY A 158 -7.12 -5.59 -0.41
N LEU A 159 -5.91 -5.65 -0.98
CA LEU A 159 -5.52 -4.86 -2.14
C LEU A 159 -6.44 -5.11 -3.35
N GLY A 160 -6.76 -6.38 -3.65
CA GLY A 160 -7.61 -6.76 -4.77
C GLY A 160 -9.05 -6.26 -4.68
N LYS A 161 -9.53 -5.88 -3.49
CA LYS A 161 -10.86 -5.28 -3.29
C LYS A 161 -10.87 -3.78 -3.56
N THR A 162 -9.72 -3.11 -3.47
CA THR A 162 -9.62 -1.66 -3.72
C THR A 162 -10.01 -1.34 -5.16
N THR A 163 -10.68 -0.22 -5.35
CA THR A 163 -11.06 0.34 -6.64
C THR A 163 -9.84 0.51 -7.53
N LEU A 164 -8.70 0.97 -6.97
CA LEU A 164 -7.42 1.07 -7.68
C LEU A 164 -7.05 -0.22 -8.42
N ILE A 165 -7.06 -1.36 -7.72
CA ILE A 165 -6.67 -2.64 -8.33
C ILE A 165 -7.77 -3.19 -9.26
N ARG A 166 -9.05 -2.98 -8.93
CA ARG A 166 -10.18 -3.46 -9.74
C ARG A 166 -10.27 -2.78 -11.10
N LEU A 167 -9.98 -1.49 -11.20
CA LEU A 167 -10.01 -0.73 -12.46
C LEU A 167 -8.96 -1.20 -13.48
N LEU A 168 -7.84 -1.72 -13.00
CA LEU A 168 -6.69 -2.06 -13.86
C LEU A 168 -6.81 -3.42 -14.54
N GLY A 169 -7.56 -4.36 -13.96
CA GLY A 169 -7.85 -5.66 -14.56
C GLY A 169 -6.62 -6.36 -15.14
N GLU A 170 -6.61 -6.56 -16.47
CA GLU A 170 -5.53 -7.24 -17.18
C GLU A 170 -4.24 -6.42 -17.30
N LYS A 171 -4.30 -5.09 -17.23
CA LYS A 171 -3.13 -4.19 -17.35
C LYS A 171 -2.07 -4.48 -16.28
N LEU A 172 -2.49 -5.01 -15.12
CA LEU A 172 -1.61 -5.45 -14.03
C LEU A 172 -0.57 -6.50 -14.45
N LYS A 173 -0.82 -7.28 -15.51
CA LYS A 173 0.11 -8.30 -16.01
C LYS A 173 1.42 -7.68 -16.53
N LEU A 174 1.32 -6.49 -17.13
CA LEU A 174 2.44 -5.79 -17.77
C LEU A 174 3.11 -4.76 -16.84
N TYR A 175 2.56 -4.57 -15.64
CA TYR A 175 3.03 -3.56 -14.70
C TYR A 175 4.49 -3.79 -14.27
N ARG A 176 5.27 -2.71 -14.31
CA ARG A 176 6.64 -2.64 -13.79
C ARG A 176 6.65 -1.78 -12.53
N THR A 177 7.31 -2.25 -11.47
CA THR A 177 7.41 -1.49 -10.21
C THR A 177 7.98 -0.11 -10.46
N GLY A 178 7.34 0.92 -9.91
CA GLY A 178 7.70 2.33 -10.10
C GLY A 178 7.13 2.98 -11.37
N ASP A 179 6.46 2.24 -12.25
CA ASP A 179 5.79 2.81 -13.41
C ASP A 179 4.55 3.61 -12.98
N ARG A 180 4.48 4.87 -13.39
CA ARG A 180 3.41 5.80 -13.03
C ARG A 180 2.31 5.93 -14.07
N SER A 181 2.45 5.29 -15.23
CA SER A 181 1.48 5.37 -16.33
C SER A 181 0.05 5.01 -15.90
N LEU A 182 -0.12 3.91 -15.16
CA LEU A 182 -1.44 3.47 -14.67
C LEU A 182 -2.03 4.41 -13.60
N TYR A 183 -1.19 5.14 -12.85
CA TYR A 183 -1.69 6.14 -11.91
C TYR A 183 -2.22 7.37 -12.66
N ARG A 184 -1.52 7.81 -13.71
CA ARG A 184 -1.97 8.93 -14.56
C ARG A 184 -3.31 8.62 -15.24
N GLU A 185 -3.54 7.38 -15.67
CA GLU A 185 -4.84 6.99 -16.23
C GLU A 185 -6.01 7.11 -15.23
N ILE A 186 -5.73 7.09 -13.91
CA ILE A 186 -6.75 7.07 -12.85
C ILE A 186 -6.93 8.46 -12.20
N PHE A 187 -5.83 9.21 -12.08
CA PHE A 187 -5.77 10.42 -11.25
C PHE A 187 -5.52 11.71 -12.05
N ALA A 188 -5.18 11.63 -13.34
CA ALA A 188 -5.04 12.80 -14.21
C ALA A 188 -6.38 13.31 -14.75
#